data_AF-A0A1Q3T4S5-F1
#
_entry.id   AF-A0A1Q3T4S5-F1
#
_cell.length_a   1.000
_cell.length_b   1.000
_cell.length_c   1.000
_cell.angle_alpha   90.00
_cell.angle_beta   90.00
_cell.angle_gamma   90.00
#
_symmetry.space_group_name_H-M   'P 1'
#
loop_
_entity.id
_entity.type
_entity.pdbx_description
1 polymer ?
#
loop_
_entity_poly.entity_id
_entity_poly.type
_entity_poly.pdbx_seq_one_letter_code
_entity_poly.pdbx_strand_id
1 'polypeptide(L)'
;MTPELQARIVADSRDRVAWVRARSRGITATDVATLTSERAIARAADAKLMGSGFSGNAYTNHGRLREPEIARWVAATHGIQPSSALFHAEVEKRHLATPDGVVVDAQGRIILAEIKTTNKEWRSIPRSYLRQVWWQQHVLGAERTLVAWEQHDGFVPVGDEPRCAWVDRDETEIARLVSLATALIDELYVRTQRTRTLTAAPVTTREPYRALALSD
;
A
#
# COMPACT_ATOMS: atom_id res chain seq x y z
N MET A 1 18.74 5.93 9.93
CA MET A 1 18.11 6.20 8.61
C MET A 1 18.95 7.26 7.92
N THR A 2 19.24 7.12 6.61
CA THR A 2 20.07 8.09 5.88
C THR A 2 19.27 9.33 5.46
N PRO A 3 19.93 10.48 5.20
CA PRO A 3 19.26 11.69 4.71
C PRO A 3 18.47 11.46 3.41
N GLU A 4 18.99 10.65 2.49
CA GLU A 4 18.36 10.35 1.19
C GLU A 4 17.04 9.59 1.40
N LEU A 5 17.01 8.64 2.34
CA LEU A 5 15.80 7.90 2.65
C LEU A 5 14.79 8.77 3.41
N GLN A 6 15.25 9.65 4.30
CA GLN A 6 14.39 10.62 5.00
C GLN A 6 13.71 11.60 4.04
N ALA A 7 14.43 12.08 3.01
CA ALA A 7 13.89 13.00 2.01
C ALA A 7 12.72 12.41 1.19
N ARG A 8 12.53 11.09 1.26
CA ARG A 8 11.48 10.35 0.52
C ARG A 8 10.23 10.09 1.36
N ILE A 9 10.19 10.54 2.61
CA ILE A 9 9.01 10.47 3.48
C ILE A 9 7.99 11.52 3.01
N VAL A 10 6.75 11.11 2.78
CA VAL A 10 5.65 11.99 2.31
C VAL A 10 4.53 12.16 3.32
N ALA A 11 4.42 11.26 4.31
CA ALA A 11 3.47 11.33 5.40
C ALA A 11 3.87 10.38 6.53
N ASP A 12 3.16 10.46 7.65
CA ASP A 12 3.32 9.57 8.80
C ASP A 12 1.95 9.07 9.26
N SER A 13 1.81 7.77 9.54
CA SER A 13 0.52 7.15 9.90
C SER A 13 -0.07 7.67 11.22
N ARG A 14 0.75 8.33 12.07
CA ARG A 14 0.29 9.04 13.27
C ARG A 14 -0.59 10.24 12.96
N ASP A 15 -0.38 10.88 11.79
CA ASP A 15 -1.36 11.81 11.21
C ASP A 15 -2.23 11.04 10.20
N ARG A 16 -3.32 10.47 10.70
CA ARG A 16 -4.20 9.62 9.90
C ARG A 16 -4.74 10.33 8.66
N VAL A 17 -5.09 11.62 8.76
CA VAL A 17 -5.71 12.36 7.65
C VAL A 17 -4.69 12.63 6.56
N ALA A 18 -3.51 13.15 6.93
CA ALA A 18 -2.43 13.38 5.97
C ALA A 18 -1.97 12.07 5.32
N TRP A 19 -1.84 11.00 6.10
CA TRP A 19 -1.44 9.69 5.61
C TRP A 19 -2.43 9.09 4.62
N VAL A 20 -3.74 9.11 4.92
CA VAL A 20 -4.78 8.63 3.98
C VAL A 20 -4.76 9.44 2.70
N ARG A 21 -4.63 10.78 2.79
CA ARG A 21 -4.57 11.67 1.63
C ARG A 21 -3.32 11.44 0.77
N ALA A 22 -2.18 11.18 1.38
CA ALA A 22 -0.95 10.90 0.64
C ALA A 22 -1.04 9.55 -0.08
N ARG A 23 -1.55 8.51 0.60
CA ARG A 23 -1.71 7.16 0.02
C ARG A 23 -2.73 7.07 -1.09
N SER A 24 -3.75 7.91 -1.10
CA SER A 24 -4.74 7.92 -2.18
C SER A 24 -4.15 8.41 -3.51
N ARG A 25 -3.01 9.11 -3.49
CA ARG A 25 -2.35 9.70 -4.67
C ARG A 25 -1.36 8.78 -5.37
N GLY A 26 -1.16 7.55 -4.87
CA GLY A 26 -0.19 6.61 -5.42
C GLY A 26 -0.59 5.16 -5.19
N ILE A 27 0.18 4.23 -5.74
CA ILE A 27 0.00 2.79 -5.59
C ILE A 27 0.74 2.33 -4.34
N THR A 28 0.04 1.62 -3.46
CA THR A 28 0.56 1.13 -2.18
C THR A 28 0.76 -0.38 -2.19
N ALA A 29 1.53 -0.91 -1.23
CA ALA A 29 1.69 -2.35 -1.04
C ALA A 29 0.35 -3.11 -0.99
N THR A 30 -0.67 -2.51 -0.34
CA THR A 30 -2.01 -3.10 -0.25
C THR A 30 -2.70 -3.18 -1.61
N ASP A 31 -2.53 -2.19 -2.48
CA ASP A 31 -3.08 -2.21 -3.83
C ASP A 31 -2.42 -3.35 -4.62
N VAL A 32 -1.09 -3.41 -4.60
CA VAL A 32 -0.27 -4.41 -5.30
C VAL A 32 -0.50 -5.84 -4.81
N ALA A 33 -0.85 -6.03 -3.52
CA ALA A 33 -1.21 -7.33 -2.98
C ALA A 33 -2.35 -8.02 -3.75
N THR A 34 -3.25 -7.21 -4.34
CA THR A 34 -4.41 -7.67 -5.13
C THR A 34 -4.13 -7.80 -6.63
N LEU A 35 -3.02 -7.23 -7.11
CA LEU A 35 -2.60 -7.27 -8.52
C LEU A 35 -1.94 -8.61 -8.85
N THR A 36 -2.77 -9.64 -9.05
CA THR A 36 -2.30 -10.99 -9.40
C THR A 36 -2.05 -11.17 -10.90
N SER A 37 -2.68 -10.34 -11.73
CA SER A 37 -2.60 -10.35 -13.20
C SER A 37 -3.20 -9.06 -13.77
N GLU A 38 -3.06 -8.84 -15.07
CA GLU A 38 -3.70 -7.71 -15.77
C GLU A 38 -5.22 -7.67 -15.58
N ARG A 39 -5.87 -8.84 -15.49
CA ARG A 39 -7.33 -8.93 -15.23
C ARG A 39 -7.74 -8.34 -13.88
N ALA A 40 -6.80 -8.20 -12.93
CA ALA A 40 -7.06 -7.58 -11.64
C ALA A 40 -7.02 -6.05 -11.69
N ILE A 41 -6.45 -5.44 -12.74
CA ILE A 41 -6.24 -4.00 -12.84
C ILE A 41 -7.55 -3.23 -12.75
N ALA A 42 -8.57 -3.62 -13.52
CA ALA A 42 -9.85 -2.92 -13.53
C ALA A 42 -10.49 -2.88 -12.12
N ARG A 43 -10.46 -4.00 -11.40
CA ARG A 43 -10.97 -4.11 -10.02
C ARG A 43 -10.13 -3.29 -9.04
N ALA A 44 -8.81 -3.28 -9.19
CA ALA A 44 -7.93 -2.47 -8.36
C ALA A 44 -8.17 -0.97 -8.61
N ALA A 45 -8.41 -0.57 -9.86
CA ALA A 45 -8.76 0.81 -10.23
C ALA A 45 -10.10 1.22 -9.62
N ASP A 46 -11.12 0.36 -9.68
CA ASP A 46 -12.42 0.56 -9.03
C ASP A 46 -12.25 0.81 -7.52
N ALA A 47 -11.52 -0.07 -6.83
CA ALA A 47 -11.25 0.06 -5.40
C ALA A 47 -10.49 1.36 -5.07
N LYS A 48 -9.56 1.78 -5.94
CA LYS A 48 -8.77 2.99 -5.73
C LYS A 48 -9.57 4.27 -5.92
N LEU A 49 -10.46 4.31 -6.92
CA LEU A 49 -11.30 5.48 -7.24
C LEU A 49 -12.46 5.65 -6.25
N MET A 50 -13.11 4.56 -5.86
CA MET A 50 -14.21 4.60 -4.89
C MET A 50 -13.71 4.79 -3.45
N GLY A 51 -12.44 4.51 -3.19
CA GLY A 51 -11.87 4.43 -1.85
C GLY A 51 -12.33 3.15 -1.12
N SER A 52 -11.71 2.85 0.02
CA SER A 52 -12.17 1.73 0.85
C SER A 52 -13.21 2.22 1.86
N GLY A 53 -14.43 1.68 1.79
CA GLY A 53 -15.43 1.83 2.86
C GLY A 53 -15.07 1.06 4.15
N PHE A 54 -13.89 0.41 4.19
CA PHE A 54 -13.41 -0.34 5.34
C PHE A 54 -12.95 0.60 6.46
N SER A 55 -13.71 0.63 7.56
CA SER A 55 -13.42 1.41 8.76
C SER A 55 -12.65 0.64 9.83
N GLY A 56 -12.36 -0.64 9.59
CA GLY A 56 -11.77 -1.56 10.57
C GLY A 56 -12.73 -2.68 10.98
N ASN A 57 -12.20 -3.65 11.71
CA ASN A 57 -12.91 -4.76 12.32
C ASN A 57 -12.12 -5.26 13.54
N ALA A 58 -12.64 -6.24 14.28
CA ALA A 58 -11.96 -6.79 15.45
C ALA A 58 -10.53 -7.28 15.16
N TYR A 59 -10.30 -7.90 13.99
CA TYR A 59 -8.99 -8.41 13.58
C TYR A 59 -7.97 -7.30 13.33
N THR A 60 -8.36 -6.24 12.62
CA THR A 60 -7.48 -5.09 12.37
C THR A 60 -7.24 -4.26 13.63
N ASN A 61 -8.23 -4.19 14.55
CA ASN A 61 -8.03 -3.59 15.85
C ASN A 61 -7.05 -4.40 16.72
N HIS A 62 -7.18 -5.73 16.74
CA HIS A 62 -6.23 -6.61 17.42
C HIS A 62 -4.81 -6.45 16.85
N GLY A 63 -4.66 -6.46 15.53
CA GLY A 63 -3.38 -6.19 14.87
C GLY A 63 -2.77 -4.86 15.30
N ARG A 64 -3.55 -3.78 15.29
CA ARG A 64 -3.11 -2.45 15.75
C ARG A 64 -2.65 -2.43 17.21
N LEU A 65 -3.29 -3.22 18.08
CA LEU A 65 -2.91 -3.33 19.50
C LEU A 65 -1.63 -4.15 19.69
N ARG A 66 -1.40 -5.18 18.86
CA ARG A 66 -0.24 -6.07 18.96
C ARG A 66 0.99 -5.55 18.20
N GLU A 67 0.81 -4.76 17.16
CA GLU A 67 1.90 -4.24 16.32
C GLU A 67 3.04 -3.58 17.13
N PRO A 68 2.80 -2.70 18.12
CA PRO A 68 3.89 -2.12 18.92
C PRO A 68 4.68 -3.14 19.74
N GLU A 69 4.01 -4.20 20.20
CA GLU A 69 4.61 -5.27 21.00
C GLU A 69 5.55 -6.13 20.14
N ILE A 70 5.06 -6.52 18.95
CA ILE A 70 5.84 -7.27 17.98
C ILE A 70 6.99 -6.42 17.45
N ALA A 71 6.76 -5.13 17.18
CA ALA A 71 7.80 -4.22 16.71
C ALA A 71 8.91 -4.02 17.74
N ARG A 72 8.58 -4.00 19.03
CA ARG A 72 9.57 -3.97 20.11
C ARG A 72 10.41 -5.25 20.15
N TRP A 73 9.78 -6.41 20.01
CA TRP A 73 10.49 -7.68 19.89
C TRP A 73 11.43 -7.66 18.67
N VAL A 74 10.94 -7.25 17.50
CA VAL A 74 11.75 -7.12 16.27
C VAL A 74 12.95 -6.19 16.48
N ALA A 75 12.76 -5.04 17.14
CA ALA A 75 13.84 -4.10 17.44
C ALA A 75 14.87 -4.71 18.39
N ALA A 76 14.42 -5.45 19.41
CA ALA A 76 15.30 -6.08 20.40
C ALA A 76 16.09 -7.28 19.84
N THR A 77 15.49 -8.10 18.99
CA THR A 77 16.08 -9.35 18.49
C THR A 77 16.79 -9.20 17.14
N HIS A 78 16.38 -8.22 16.32
CA HIS A 78 16.91 -8.02 14.97
C HIS A 78 17.42 -6.60 14.69
N GLY A 79 17.29 -5.66 15.64
CA GLY A 79 17.78 -4.29 15.50
C GLY A 79 16.98 -3.40 14.54
N ILE A 80 15.89 -3.91 13.96
CA ILE A 80 15.06 -3.16 13.01
C ILE A 80 14.12 -2.23 13.77
N GLN A 81 14.24 -0.92 13.57
CA GLN A 81 13.46 0.06 14.34
C GLN A 81 12.04 0.20 13.79
N PRO A 82 11.02 0.39 14.65
CA PRO A 82 9.63 0.59 14.20
C PRO A 82 9.50 1.82 13.31
N SER A 83 8.61 1.77 12.31
CA SER A 83 8.38 2.84 11.36
C SER A 83 6.88 3.05 11.11
N SER A 84 6.44 4.31 11.20
CA SER A 84 5.12 4.79 10.79
C SER A 84 5.15 5.59 9.48
N ALA A 85 6.33 5.76 8.89
CA ALA A 85 6.55 6.66 7.77
C ALA A 85 6.07 6.08 6.44
N LEU A 86 5.42 6.91 5.63
CA LEU A 86 5.05 6.62 4.25
C LEU A 86 6.15 7.15 3.33
N PHE A 87 6.78 6.25 2.57
CA PHE A 87 7.84 6.56 1.63
C PHE A 87 7.32 6.54 0.19
N HIS A 88 7.91 7.34 -0.68
CA HIS A 88 7.80 7.20 -2.13
C HIS A 88 9.04 6.50 -2.72
N ALA A 89 8.90 5.81 -3.85
CA ALA A 89 10.02 5.17 -4.55
C ALA A 89 10.97 6.22 -5.14
N GLU A 90 12.24 5.87 -5.35
CA GLU A 90 13.26 6.81 -5.83
C GLU A 90 12.90 7.42 -7.19
N VAL A 91 12.48 6.58 -8.13
CA VAL A 91 12.16 6.98 -9.51
C VAL A 91 10.68 7.37 -9.65
N GLU A 92 9.77 6.42 -9.45
CA GLU A 92 8.33 6.65 -9.60
C GLU A 92 7.70 7.06 -8.26
N LYS A 93 7.52 8.36 -8.05
CA LYS A 93 7.03 8.92 -6.78
C LYS A 93 5.60 8.51 -6.43
N ARG A 94 4.83 7.98 -7.38
CA ARG A 94 3.51 7.41 -7.11
C ARG A 94 3.59 6.00 -6.51
N HIS A 95 4.76 5.35 -6.48
CA HIS A 95 4.91 4.08 -5.78
C HIS A 95 5.20 4.34 -4.31
N LEU A 96 4.31 3.86 -3.44
CA LEU A 96 4.29 4.21 -2.03
C LEU A 96 4.35 2.97 -1.14
N ALA A 97 5.02 3.09 0.00
CA ALA A 97 5.12 2.02 0.99
C ALA A 97 5.21 2.56 2.42
N THR A 98 4.61 1.82 3.35
CA THR A 98 4.77 2.02 4.80
C THR A 98 5.26 0.69 5.34
N PRO A 99 6.59 0.49 5.49
CA PRO A 99 7.11 -0.68 6.20
C PRO A 99 6.93 -0.49 7.70
N ASP A 100 6.65 -1.58 8.42
CA ASP A 100 6.44 -1.57 9.87
C ASP A 100 7.75 -1.37 10.64
N GLY A 101 8.89 -1.64 10.00
CA GLY A 101 10.20 -1.28 10.52
C GLY A 101 11.24 -1.05 9.43
N VAL A 102 12.25 -0.24 9.74
CA VAL A 102 13.36 0.10 8.84
C VAL A 102 14.67 0.21 9.62
N VAL A 103 15.73 -0.36 9.07
CA VAL A 103 17.11 -0.09 9.51
C VAL A 103 18.02 0.03 8.28
N VAL A 104 19.08 0.83 8.44
CA VAL A 104 20.20 0.86 7.52
C VAL A 104 21.37 0.25 8.26
N ASP A 105 21.90 -0.86 7.77
CA ASP A 105 22.99 -1.55 8.44
C ASP A 105 24.34 -0.84 8.25
N ALA A 106 25.40 -1.40 8.84
CA ALA A 106 26.74 -0.83 8.78
C ALA A 106 27.33 -0.79 7.35
N GLN A 107 26.78 -1.56 6.42
CA GLN A 107 27.16 -1.58 5.01
C GLN A 107 26.29 -0.64 4.15
N GLY A 108 25.38 0.11 4.77
CA GLY A 108 24.47 1.03 4.06
C GLY A 108 23.26 0.34 3.44
N ARG A 109 23.02 -0.95 3.75
CA ARG A 109 21.96 -1.75 3.15
C ARG A 109 20.67 -1.52 3.91
N ILE A 110 19.57 -1.32 3.20
CA ILE A 110 18.26 -1.10 3.80
C ILE A 110 17.63 -2.47 4.08
N ILE A 111 17.22 -2.68 5.33
CA ILE A 111 16.50 -3.87 5.79
C ILE A 111 15.17 -3.42 6.38
N LEU A 112 14.10 -4.12 6.02
CA LEU A 112 12.74 -3.81 6.45
C LEU A 112 12.19 -4.85 7.43
N ALA A 113 11.13 -4.48 8.13
CA ALA A 113 10.25 -5.42 8.81
C ALA A 113 8.80 -5.24 8.33
N GLU A 114 8.06 -6.35 8.28
CA GLU A 114 6.63 -6.42 8.03
C GLU A 114 5.98 -7.29 9.10
N ILE A 115 4.98 -6.74 9.79
CA ILE A 115 4.33 -7.34 10.95
C ILE A 115 2.92 -7.78 10.58
N LYS A 116 2.54 -8.98 11.04
CA LYS A 116 1.20 -9.53 10.86
C LYS A 116 0.70 -10.22 12.13
N THR A 117 -0.59 -10.06 12.41
CA THR A 117 -1.31 -10.95 13.33
C THR A 117 -2.20 -11.88 12.52
N THR A 118 -2.33 -13.13 12.94
CA THR A 118 -3.13 -14.11 12.20
C THR A 118 -3.81 -15.12 13.11
N ASN A 119 -5.02 -15.53 12.77
CA ASN A 119 -5.71 -16.65 13.40
C ASN A 119 -5.43 -18.00 12.70
N LYS A 120 -4.46 -18.03 11.78
CA LYS A 120 -4.11 -19.23 11.00
C LYS A 120 -2.65 -19.54 11.20
N GLU A 121 -2.32 -20.81 11.35
CA GLU A 121 -0.95 -21.25 11.23
C GLU A 121 -0.46 -21.11 9.78
N TRP A 122 0.75 -20.57 9.61
CA TRP A 122 1.40 -20.44 8.31
C TRP A 122 2.53 -21.47 8.19
N ARG A 123 2.41 -22.35 7.19
CA ARG A 123 3.53 -23.21 6.77
C ARG A 123 4.55 -22.44 5.91
N SER A 124 4.10 -21.38 5.26
CA SER A 124 4.92 -20.42 4.50
C SER A 124 4.19 -19.09 4.43
N ILE A 125 4.90 -18.00 4.12
CA ILE A 125 4.32 -16.67 3.99
C ILE A 125 3.32 -16.65 2.82
N PRO A 126 2.05 -16.26 3.04
CA PRO A 126 1.06 -16.12 1.99
C PRO A 126 1.53 -15.23 0.84
N ARG A 127 1.24 -15.64 -0.41
CA ARG A 127 1.69 -14.95 -1.62
C ARG A 127 1.24 -13.49 -1.71
N SER A 128 0.09 -13.14 -1.14
CA SER A 128 -0.36 -11.74 -1.06
C SER A 128 0.56 -10.88 -0.18
N TYR A 129 1.11 -11.43 0.90
CA TYR A 129 2.06 -10.72 1.75
C TYR A 129 3.45 -10.68 1.14
N LEU A 130 3.87 -11.72 0.41
CA LEU A 130 5.12 -11.65 -0.37
C LEU A 130 5.08 -10.50 -1.39
N ARG A 131 3.94 -10.29 -2.08
CA ARG A 131 3.78 -9.11 -2.97
C ARG A 131 3.88 -7.78 -2.23
N GLN A 132 3.34 -7.68 -1.01
CA GLN A 132 3.49 -6.46 -0.18
C GLN A 132 4.97 -6.22 0.16
N VAL A 133 5.66 -7.28 0.58
CA VAL A 133 7.08 -7.26 0.95
C VAL A 133 7.96 -6.86 -0.23
N TRP A 134 7.84 -7.54 -1.37
CA TRP A 134 8.61 -7.19 -2.58
C TRP A 134 8.29 -5.78 -3.06
N TRP A 135 7.04 -5.33 -2.94
CA TRP A 135 6.69 -3.95 -3.24
C TRP A 135 7.37 -2.95 -2.30
N GLN A 136 7.39 -3.20 -0.99
CA GLN A 136 8.09 -2.34 -0.03
C GLN A 136 9.60 -2.32 -0.30
N GLN A 137 10.19 -3.47 -0.65
CA GLN A 137 11.60 -3.56 -1.04
C GLN A 137 11.88 -2.76 -2.32
N HIS A 138 11.02 -2.85 -3.33
CA HIS A 138 11.09 -2.00 -4.53
C HIS A 138 11.04 -0.53 -4.15
N VAL A 139 10.04 -0.13 -3.37
CA VAL A 139 9.86 1.26 -2.98
C VAL A 139 11.11 1.75 -2.28
N LEU A 140 11.57 1.11 -1.20
CA LEU A 140 12.67 1.64 -0.40
C LEU A 140 14.07 1.31 -0.94
N GLY A 141 14.21 0.39 -1.90
CA GLY A 141 15.52 -0.12 -2.32
C GLY A 141 16.13 -1.09 -1.29
N ALA A 142 15.29 -1.85 -0.59
CA ALA A 142 15.75 -2.77 0.45
C ALA A 142 16.21 -4.11 -0.10
N GLU A 143 17.23 -4.70 0.53
CA GLU A 143 17.80 -6.01 0.16
C GLU A 143 16.96 -7.19 0.64
N ARG A 144 16.30 -7.03 1.79
CA ARG A 144 15.42 -8.04 2.37
C ARG A 144 14.49 -7.46 3.42
N THR A 145 13.47 -8.25 3.77
CA THR A 145 12.49 -7.91 4.80
C THR A 145 12.34 -9.08 5.78
N LEU A 146 12.34 -8.76 7.08
CA LEU A 146 11.90 -9.70 8.10
C LEU A 146 10.38 -9.68 8.17
N VAL A 147 9.72 -10.77 7.82
CA VAL A 147 8.29 -10.93 8.06
C VAL A 147 8.12 -11.58 9.43
N ALA A 148 7.60 -10.82 10.39
CA ALA A 148 7.27 -11.29 11.72
C ALA A 148 5.75 -11.46 11.83
N TRP A 149 5.29 -12.59 12.36
CA TRP A 149 3.88 -12.80 12.60
C TRP A 149 3.58 -13.46 13.93
N GLU A 150 2.49 -13.01 14.53
CA GLU A 150 1.95 -13.56 15.77
C GLU A 150 0.66 -14.31 15.46
N GLN A 151 0.65 -15.60 15.77
CA GLN A 151 -0.57 -16.40 15.73
C GLN A 151 -1.38 -16.15 17.00
N HIS A 152 -2.69 -15.98 16.85
CA HIS A 152 -3.61 -15.84 17.97
C HIS A 152 -4.81 -16.79 17.87
N ASP A 153 -5.35 -17.20 19.01
CA ASP A 153 -6.65 -17.86 19.14
C ASP A 153 -7.56 -16.97 19.99
N GLY A 154 -8.77 -16.67 19.52
CA GLY A 154 -9.68 -15.76 20.22
C GLY A 154 -9.09 -14.37 20.55
N PHE A 155 -8.17 -13.86 19.72
CA PHE A 155 -7.40 -12.61 19.95
C PHE A 155 -6.39 -12.67 21.13
N VAL A 156 -6.00 -13.87 21.53
CA VAL A 156 -4.92 -14.12 22.50
C VAL A 156 -3.74 -14.76 21.78
N PRO A 157 -2.51 -14.23 21.90
CA PRO A 157 -1.32 -14.85 21.31
C PRO A 157 -1.15 -16.31 21.74
N VAL A 158 -0.81 -17.19 20.79
CA VAL A 158 -0.64 -18.63 21.04
C VAL A 158 0.79 -18.97 21.51
N GLY A 159 1.78 -18.23 21.01
CA GLY A 159 3.18 -18.40 21.39
C GLY A 159 3.69 -17.24 22.25
N ASP A 160 4.74 -17.51 23.02
CA ASP A 160 5.40 -16.51 23.86
C ASP A 160 6.09 -15.41 23.02
N GLU A 161 6.52 -15.78 21.80
CA GLU A 161 7.19 -14.88 20.86
C GLU A 161 6.60 -15.00 19.44
N PRO A 162 6.68 -13.93 18.62
CA PRO A 162 6.34 -13.98 17.21
C PRO A 162 7.20 -14.99 16.45
N ARG A 163 6.62 -15.65 15.44
CA ARG A 163 7.39 -16.38 14.43
C ARG A 163 7.94 -15.38 13.41
N CYS A 164 9.07 -15.68 12.79
CA CYS A 164 9.60 -14.83 11.72
C CYS A 164 10.28 -15.62 10.60
N ALA A 165 10.38 -15.00 9.43
CA ALA A 165 11.14 -15.51 8.30
C ALA A 165 11.67 -14.35 7.45
N TRP A 166 12.86 -14.53 6.88
CA TRP A 166 13.44 -13.59 5.93
C TRP A 166 12.87 -13.79 4.54
N VAL A 167 12.58 -12.68 3.86
CA VAL A 167 12.24 -12.64 2.45
C VAL A 167 13.28 -11.78 1.75
N ASP A 168 14.12 -12.43 0.95
CA ASP A 168 15.11 -11.75 0.14
C ASP A 168 14.46 -11.06 -1.06
N ARG A 169 15.14 -10.04 -1.56
CA ARG A 169 14.75 -9.31 -2.75
C ARG A 169 14.72 -10.22 -3.98
N ASP A 170 13.58 -10.22 -4.66
CA ASP A 170 13.39 -10.94 -5.93
C ASP A 170 13.08 -9.92 -7.03
N GLU A 171 14.08 -9.63 -7.88
CA GLU A 171 13.94 -8.65 -8.96
C GLU A 171 12.93 -9.09 -10.03
N THR A 172 12.69 -10.39 -10.19
CA THR A 172 11.72 -10.90 -11.18
C THR A 172 10.30 -10.61 -10.72
N GLU A 173 10.00 -10.93 -9.45
CA GLU A 173 8.70 -10.61 -8.85
C GLU A 173 8.51 -9.09 -8.73
N ILE A 174 9.55 -8.34 -8.36
CA ILE A 174 9.49 -6.87 -8.32
C ILE A 174 9.17 -6.29 -9.70
N ALA A 175 9.89 -6.70 -10.74
CA ALA A 175 9.66 -6.20 -12.10
C ALA A 175 8.22 -6.46 -12.57
N ARG A 176 7.68 -7.64 -12.25
CA ARG A 176 6.29 -8.00 -12.54
C ARG A 176 5.30 -7.08 -11.81
N LEU A 177 5.52 -6.83 -10.52
CA LEU A 177 4.63 -5.95 -9.74
C LEU A 177 4.70 -4.50 -10.20
N VAL A 178 5.89 -4.02 -10.55
CA VAL A 178 6.09 -2.68 -11.14
C VAL A 178 5.32 -2.55 -12.45
N SER A 179 5.41 -3.53 -13.35
CA SER A 179 4.64 -3.52 -14.60
C SER A 179 3.13 -3.45 -14.37
N LEU A 180 2.60 -4.24 -13.44
CA LEU A 180 1.18 -4.23 -13.10
C LEU A 180 0.75 -2.90 -12.44
N ALA A 181 1.61 -2.31 -11.60
CA ALA A 181 1.35 -1.03 -10.98
C ALA A 181 1.36 0.12 -11.99
N THR A 182 2.28 0.11 -12.96
CA THR A 182 2.30 1.07 -14.07
C THR A 182 1.02 0.98 -14.89
N ALA A 183 0.60 -0.23 -15.26
CA ALA A 183 -0.66 -0.41 -15.99
C ALA A 183 -1.89 0.04 -15.18
N LEU A 184 -1.88 -0.14 -13.85
CA LEU A 184 -2.91 0.41 -12.96
C LEU A 184 -2.91 1.95 -12.95
N ILE A 185 -1.73 2.58 -12.93
CA ILE A 185 -1.60 4.04 -13.00
C ILE A 185 -2.19 4.57 -14.31
N ASP A 186 -1.90 3.92 -15.44
CA ASP A 186 -2.42 4.30 -16.75
C ASP A 186 -3.94 4.16 -16.81
N GLU A 187 -4.48 3.06 -16.30
CA GLU A 187 -5.93 2.85 -16.21
C GLU A 187 -6.62 3.94 -15.36
N LEU A 188 -6.04 4.30 -14.21
CA LEU A 188 -6.54 5.36 -13.34
C LEU A 188 -6.51 6.73 -14.03
N TYR A 189 -5.45 7.01 -14.78
CA TYR A 189 -5.33 8.24 -15.56
C TYR A 189 -6.42 8.32 -16.63
N VAL A 190 -6.59 7.27 -17.45
CA VAL A 190 -7.61 7.21 -18.50
C VAL A 190 -9.01 7.44 -17.93
N ARG A 191 -9.36 6.76 -16.83
CA ARG A 191 -10.69 6.90 -16.20
C ARG A 191 -10.92 8.31 -15.67
N THR A 192 -9.94 8.88 -14.98
CA THR A 192 -10.04 10.23 -14.41
C THR A 192 -10.17 11.29 -15.50
N GLN A 193 -9.46 11.14 -16.63
CA GLN A 193 -9.59 12.04 -17.77
C GLN A 193 -10.96 11.94 -18.44
N ARG A 194 -11.48 10.72 -18.65
CA ARG A 194 -12.81 10.51 -19.24
C ARG A 194 -13.91 11.16 -18.39
N THR A 195 -13.87 11.00 -17.07
CA THR A 195 -14.81 11.66 -16.16
C THR A 195 -14.74 13.17 -16.25
N ARG A 196 -13.53 13.75 -16.35
CA ARG A 196 -13.35 15.19 -16.52
C ARG A 196 -13.92 15.71 -17.84
N THR A 197 -13.73 14.98 -18.94
CA THR A 197 -14.29 15.37 -20.25
C THR A 197 -15.82 15.31 -20.25
N LEU A 198 -16.41 14.27 -19.63
CA LEU A 198 -17.87 14.14 -19.53
C LEU A 198 -18.51 15.23 -18.66
N THR A 199 -17.84 15.64 -17.58
CA THR A 199 -18.31 16.73 -16.69
C THR A 199 -18.10 18.12 -17.28
N ALA A 200 -17.14 18.28 -18.19
CA ALA A 200 -16.87 19.54 -18.89
C ALA A 200 -17.69 19.74 -20.18
N ALA A 201 -18.45 18.73 -20.64
CA ALA A 201 -19.32 18.88 -21.81
C ALA A 201 -20.40 19.94 -21.51
N PRO A 202 -20.58 20.95 -22.39
CA PRO A 202 -21.57 21.99 -22.14
C PRO A 202 -22.97 21.37 -22.09
N VAL A 203 -23.71 21.69 -21.03
CA VAL A 203 -25.15 21.45 -20.99
C VAL A 203 -25.73 22.26 -22.14
N THR A 204 -26.12 21.60 -23.22
CA THR A 204 -26.88 22.24 -24.30
C THR A 204 -28.19 22.71 -23.68
N THR A 205 -28.28 23.99 -23.34
CA THR A 205 -29.55 24.64 -23.01
C THR A 205 -30.45 24.46 -24.22
N ARG A 206 -31.42 23.56 -24.12
CA ARG A 206 -32.53 23.51 -25.09
C ARG A 206 -33.24 24.85 -25.01
N GLU A 207 -33.01 25.71 -26.01
CA GLU A 207 -33.84 26.89 -26.21
C GLU A 207 -35.29 26.44 -26.38
N PRO A 208 -36.26 27.04 -25.66
CA PRO A 208 -37.66 26.76 -25.92
C PRO A 208 -38.03 27.32 -27.29
N TYR A 209 -38.52 26.45 -28.17
CA TYR A 209 -39.11 26.77 -29.47
C TYR A 209 -39.95 28.06 -29.39
N ARG A 210 -39.48 29.16 -29.99
CA ARG A 210 -40.34 30.28 -30.37
C ARG A 210 -41.06 29.88 -31.65
N ALA A 211 -42.30 29.40 -31.50
CA ALA A 211 -43.25 29.32 -32.60
C ALA A 211 -43.57 30.75 -33.08
N LEU A 212 -43.17 31.07 -34.30
CA LEU A 212 -43.63 32.23 -35.06
C LEU A 212 -44.08 31.71 -36.43
N ALA A 213 -45.40 31.56 -36.56
CA ALA A 213 -46.15 31.59 -37.81
C ALA A 213 -47.37 32.46 -37.50
N LEU A 214 -47.31 33.76 -37.80
CA LEU A 214 -47.78 34.37 -39.05
C LEU A 214 -49.29 34.17 -39.23
N SER A 215 -50.03 35.21 -38.86
CA SER A 215 -51.36 35.52 -39.40
C SER A 215 -51.21 36.75 -40.30
N ASP A 216 -51.77 36.60 -41.49
CA ASP A 216 -52.02 37.56 -42.59
C ASP A 216 -50.84 37.99 -43.47
#